data_AF-R6HK61-F1
#
_entry.id   AF-R6HK61-F1
#
_cell.length_a   1.000
_cell.length_b   1.000
_cell.length_c   1.000
_cell.angle_alpha   90.00
_cell.angle_beta   90.00
_cell.angle_gamma   90.00
#
_symmetry.space_group_name_H-M   'P 1'
#
loop_
_entity.id
_entity.type
_entity.pdbx_description
1 polymer ?
#
loop_
_entity_poly.entity_id
_entity_poly.type
_entity_poly.pdbx_seq_one_letter_code
_entity_poly.pdbx_strand_id
1 'polypeptide(L)'
;MKFKCSVIVFCFMLSIAALAGCANSNENNELGKAAATGAGSIVEKAKSEIDGIFQVSLGETFTCPNRYQIHFDSYEFMDELKVGHETLMQRKDGVSYFVVKGRIKNLGPDESMVGWGFPRGIDTSFVLNDQYKVEGEPTAVSNLGFEPNIKPLVDTGFWSVAEVSSDFKEQFENCKMTLNVNREQEYKDGSLQWTGDEEVVSSYVLSI
;
A
#
# COMPACT_ATOMS: atom_id res chain seq x y z
N MET A 1 2.95 -52.89 -5.24
CA MET A 1 1.97 -53.01 -6.34
C MET A 1 1.82 -51.64 -6.98
N LYS A 2 1.88 -51.57 -8.32
CA LYS A 2 1.87 -50.34 -9.12
C LYS A 2 0.43 -49.89 -9.37
N PHE A 3 0.11 -48.61 -9.17
CA PHE A 3 -1.06 -47.97 -9.80
C PHE A 3 -0.58 -46.87 -10.74
N LYS A 4 -1.14 -46.89 -11.94
CA LYS A 4 -0.75 -46.13 -13.14
C LYS A 4 -1.61 -44.87 -13.31
N CYS A 5 -0.97 -43.85 -13.91
CA CYS A 5 -1.45 -42.81 -14.86
C CYS A 5 -2.93 -42.39 -14.90
N SER A 6 -3.15 -41.06 -14.95
CA SER A 6 -3.34 -40.38 -16.26
C SER A 6 -3.32 -38.85 -16.12
N VAL A 7 -2.53 -38.23 -17.00
CA VAL A 7 -2.40 -36.80 -17.25
C VAL A 7 -3.43 -36.40 -18.31
N ILE A 8 -4.16 -35.31 -18.12
CA ILE A 8 -4.98 -34.68 -19.16
C ILE A 8 -4.51 -33.23 -19.32
N VAL A 9 -3.87 -32.96 -20.46
CA VAL A 9 -3.50 -31.63 -20.96
C VAL A 9 -4.60 -31.18 -21.92
N PHE A 10 -5.22 -30.03 -21.67
CA PHE A 10 -6.11 -29.37 -22.63
C PHE A 10 -5.34 -28.25 -23.33
N CYS A 11 -4.89 -28.50 -24.56
CA CYS A 11 -4.48 -27.47 -25.52
C CYS A 11 -5.69 -27.11 -26.39
N PHE A 12 -6.14 -25.85 -26.34
CA PHE A 12 -7.00 -25.28 -27.38
C PHE A 12 -6.22 -24.20 -28.13
N MET A 13 -5.70 -24.59 -29.29
CA MET A 13 -5.26 -23.69 -30.36
C MET A 13 -6.40 -23.65 -31.38
N LEU A 14 -6.96 -22.48 -31.65
CA LEU A 14 -7.81 -22.24 -32.82
C LEU A 14 -7.51 -20.83 -33.36
N SER A 15 -6.56 -20.82 -34.28
CA SER A 15 -6.28 -19.75 -35.23
C SER A 15 -7.40 -19.65 -36.27
N ILE A 16 -7.92 -18.44 -36.51
CA ILE A 16 -8.67 -18.10 -37.73
C ILE A 16 -7.84 -17.08 -38.51
N ALA A 17 -7.66 -17.42 -39.79
CA ALA A 17 -6.87 -16.70 -40.77
C ALA A 17 -7.51 -15.38 -41.24
N ALA A 18 -6.64 -14.49 -41.70
CA ALA A 18 -6.92 -13.22 -42.36
C ALA A 18 -7.59 -13.36 -43.73
N LEU A 19 -8.36 -12.34 -44.17
CA LEU A 19 -8.20 -11.74 -45.50
C LEU A 19 -8.94 -10.40 -45.68
N ALA A 20 -8.16 -9.42 -46.17
CA ALA A 20 -8.45 -8.32 -47.11
C ALA A 20 -9.56 -7.28 -46.86
N GLY A 21 -9.15 -6.01 -46.94
CA GLY A 21 -10.03 -4.87 -47.26
C GLY A 21 -9.41 -3.51 -46.95
N CYS A 22 -8.48 -3.03 -47.75
CA CYS A 22 -8.10 -1.61 -47.75
C CYS A 22 -9.12 -0.82 -48.58
N ALA A 23 -9.79 0.19 -48.00
CA ALA A 23 -10.19 1.41 -48.70
C ALA A 23 -10.71 2.46 -47.71
N ASN A 24 -10.25 3.69 -47.92
CA ASN A 24 -10.44 4.89 -47.13
C ASN A 24 -11.67 5.66 -47.62
N SER A 25 -12.55 6.12 -46.73
CA SER A 25 -13.29 7.38 -46.92
C SER A 25 -13.96 7.85 -45.63
N ASN A 26 -13.58 9.07 -45.28
CA ASN A 26 -14.04 9.97 -44.22
C ASN A 26 -15.56 10.21 -44.24
N GLU A 27 -16.29 9.91 -43.16
CA GLU A 27 -17.50 10.66 -42.74
C GLU A 27 -17.66 10.62 -41.21
N ASN A 28 -17.82 11.81 -40.63
CA ASN A 28 -18.20 12.04 -39.24
C ASN A 28 -19.63 11.51 -39.00
N ASN A 29 -19.81 10.68 -37.97
CA ASN A 29 -21.09 10.63 -37.28
C ASN A 29 -20.87 10.24 -35.81
N GLU A 30 -21.00 11.24 -34.94
CA GLU A 30 -21.23 11.00 -33.52
C GLU A 30 -22.55 10.23 -33.33
N LEU A 31 -22.68 9.57 -32.17
CA LEU A 31 -23.89 8.89 -31.67
C LEU A 31 -24.05 7.41 -32.05
N GLY A 32 -23.06 6.62 -31.66
CA GLY A 32 -23.23 5.21 -31.28
C GLY A 32 -22.99 5.04 -29.78
N LYS A 33 -24.07 5.13 -29.00
CA LYS A 33 -24.15 5.01 -27.54
C LYS A 33 -23.19 3.99 -26.90
N ALA A 34 -22.51 4.49 -25.87
CA ALA A 34 -22.26 3.86 -24.57
C ALA A 34 -22.86 2.45 -24.38
N ALA A 35 -21.99 1.44 -24.29
CA ALA A 35 -22.10 0.28 -23.39
C ALA A 35 -20.94 -0.70 -23.66
N ALA A 36 -19.77 -0.45 -23.07
CA ALA A 36 -18.81 -1.47 -22.64
C ALA A 36 -17.59 -0.78 -22.00
N THR A 37 -17.83 0.05 -20.99
CA THR A 37 -16.78 0.51 -20.06
C THR A 37 -16.44 -0.68 -19.15
N GLY A 38 -15.76 -1.68 -19.71
CA GLY A 38 -15.20 -2.81 -18.99
C GLY A 38 -13.96 -2.35 -18.24
N ALA A 39 -14.15 -1.99 -16.98
CA ALA A 39 -13.10 -1.71 -16.03
C ALA A 39 -12.18 -2.93 -15.88
N GLY A 40 -10.86 -2.69 -15.98
CA GLY A 40 -9.84 -3.70 -15.73
C GLY A 40 -8.55 -3.50 -16.51
N SER A 41 -8.09 -2.27 -16.72
CA SER A 41 -6.68 -2.05 -17.08
C SER A 41 -5.87 -2.05 -15.78
N ILE A 42 -5.36 -3.22 -15.40
CA ILE A 42 -4.26 -3.29 -14.44
C ILE A 42 -3.04 -2.79 -15.23
N VAL A 43 -2.76 -1.50 -15.11
CA VAL A 43 -1.52 -0.94 -15.63
C VAL A 43 -0.41 -1.38 -14.68
N GLU A 44 0.31 -2.46 -15.01
CA GLU A 44 1.67 -2.68 -14.51
C GLU A 44 2.54 -1.56 -15.07
N LYS A 45 2.54 -0.42 -14.38
CA LYS A 45 3.49 0.65 -14.66
C LYS A 45 4.80 0.21 -14.05
N ALA A 46 5.76 -0.17 -14.89
CA ALA A 46 7.13 -0.43 -14.48
C ALA A 46 7.66 0.81 -13.72
N LYS A 47 7.67 0.72 -12.39
CA LYS A 47 8.29 1.70 -11.50
C LYS A 47 9.79 1.55 -11.61
N SER A 48 10.52 2.65 -11.78
CA SER A 48 11.98 2.59 -11.90
C SER A 48 12.54 2.04 -10.61
N GLU A 49 13.01 0.80 -10.67
CA GLU A 49 13.74 0.14 -9.61
C GLU A 49 15.12 0.81 -9.53
N ILE A 50 15.31 1.65 -8.52
CA ILE A 50 16.64 2.09 -8.12
C ILE A 50 16.88 1.36 -6.80
N ASP A 51 17.83 0.43 -6.79
CA ASP A 51 18.29 -0.29 -5.60
C ASP A 51 17.18 -0.99 -4.77
N GLY A 52 16.16 -1.56 -5.42
CA GLY A 52 15.06 -2.26 -4.73
C GLY A 52 14.04 -1.33 -4.05
N ILE A 53 14.06 -0.03 -4.36
CA ILE A 53 13.11 0.96 -3.86
C ILE A 53 12.09 1.31 -4.94
N PHE A 54 10.80 1.18 -4.61
CA PHE A 54 9.70 1.47 -5.52
C PHE A 54 9.09 2.85 -5.26
N GLN A 55 9.03 3.70 -6.28
CA GLN A 55 8.39 5.03 -6.18
C GLN A 55 6.87 4.92 -6.24
N VAL A 56 6.13 5.51 -5.31
CA VAL A 56 4.66 5.52 -5.26
C VAL A 56 4.13 6.96 -5.24
N SER A 57 2.91 7.18 -5.72
CA SER A 57 2.24 8.48 -5.69
C SER A 57 0.99 8.45 -4.81
N LEU A 58 0.61 9.61 -4.26
CA LEU A 58 -0.69 9.77 -3.61
C LEU A 58 -1.81 9.43 -4.60
N GLY A 59 -2.85 8.75 -4.12
CA GLY A 59 -3.95 8.24 -4.94
C GLY A 59 -3.62 6.99 -5.75
N GLU A 60 -2.40 6.44 -5.65
CA GLU A 60 -2.03 5.17 -6.28
C GLU A 60 -2.15 4.02 -5.28
N THR A 61 -2.75 2.91 -5.72
CA THR A 61 -2.67 1.63 -5.00
C THR A 61 -1.45 0.86 -5.48
N PHE A 62 -0.62 0.39 -4.55
CA PHE A 62 0.49 -0.51 -4.84
C PHE A 62 0.38 -1.79 -4.01
N THR A 63 1.05 -2.84 -4.49
CA THR A 63 1.00 -4.16 -3.88
C THR A 63 2.42 -4.61 -3.55
N CYS A 64 2.64 -4.98 -2.28
CA CYS A 64 3.74 -5.85 -1.89
C CYS A 64 3.23 -7.29 -1.97
N PRO A 65 3.70 -8.11 -2.93
CA PRO A 65 3.20 -9.46 -3.14
C PRO A 65 3.19 -10.29 -1.85
N ASN A 66 2.09 -11.00 -1.61
CA ASN A 66 1.88 -11.86 -0.44
C ASN A 66 1.95 -11.15 0.94
N ARG A 67 1.95 -9.81 0.99
CA ARG A 67 2.02 -9.04 2.25
C ARG A 67 0.91 -8.01 2.33
N TYR A 68 0.97 -6.95 1.53
CA TYR A 68 0.03 -5.84 1.63
C TYR A 68 -0.40 -5.30 0.27
N GLN A 69 -1.64 -4.80 0.22
CA GLN A 69 -2.07 -3.82 -0.77
C GLN A 69 -2.29 -2.51 -0.03
N ILE A 70 -1.63 -1.44 -0.47
CA ILE A 70 -1.61 -0.14 0.23
C ILE A 70 -2.04 0.95 -0.74
N HIS A 71 -2.81 1.91 -0.23
CA HIS A 71 -3.23 3.11 -0.94
C HIS A 71 -3.10 4.30 0.01
N PHE A 72 -2.43 5.37 -0.41
CA PHE A 72 -2.39 6.62 0.35
C PHE A 72 -3.33 7.64 -0.27
N ASP A 73 -4.32 8.08 0.49
CA ASP A 73 -5.39 8.98 0.04
C ASP A 73 -4.97 10.45 0.13
N SER A 74 -4.33 10.84 1.24
CA SER A 74 -4.02 12.25 1.54
C SER A 74 -2.93 12.40 2.60
N TYR A 75 -2.56 13.65 2.88
CA TYR A 75 -1.78 14.02 4.05
C TYR A 75 -2.35 15.29 4.69
N GLU A 76 -2.11 15.47 5.98
CA GLU A 76 -2.49 16.69 6.70
C GLU A 76 -1.64 16.90 7.96
N PHE A 77 -1.60 18.14 8.44
CA PHE A 77 -1.06 18.48 9.75
C PHE A 77 -2.18 18.55 10.78
N MET A 78 -2.06 17.77 11.85
CA MET A 78 -3.03 17.69 12.93
C MET A 78 -2.39 18.09 14.25
N ASP A 79 -3.12 18.78 15.14
CA ASP A 79 -2.61 19.10 16.49
C ASP A 79 -2.96 18.02 17.52
N GLU A 80 -3.90 17.13 17.17
CA GLU A 80 -4.39 16.02 18.00
C GLU A 80 -4.75 14.86 17.07
N LEU A 81 -4.40 13.63 17.44
CA LEU A 81 -4.77 12.42 16.69
C LEU A 81 -5.92 11.71 17.37
N LYS A 82 -7.11 11.93 16.82
CA LYS A 82 -8.36 11.37 17.31
C LYS A 82 -9.07 10.57 16.22
N VAL A 83 -9.48 9.36 16.58
CA VAL A 83 -10.26 8.46 15.74
C VAL A 83 -11.43 7.93 16.55
N GLY A 84 -12.66 8.16 16.06
CA GLY A 84 -13.86 7.81 16.81
C GLY A 84 -13.87 8.44 18.21
N HIS A 85 -13.90 7.60 19.24
CA HIS A 85 -13.87 8.01 20.65
C HIS A 85 -12.47 8.01 21.28
N GLU A 86 -11.45 7.54 20.56
CA GLU A 86 -10.09 7.37 21.08
C GLU A 86 -9.18 8.51 20.64
N THR A 87 -8.29 8.92 21.53
CA THR A 87 -7.20 9.86 21.23
C THR A 87 -5.88 9.12 21.41
N LEU A 88 -5.12 8.98 20.33
CA LEU A 88 -3.77 8.37 20.35
C LEU A 88 -2.73 9.37 20.84
N MET A 89 -2.76 10.57 20.25
CA MET A 89 -1.84 11.65 20.57
C MET A 89 -2.63 12.90 20.94
N GLN A 90 -2.42 13.38 22.16
CA GLN A 90 -3.03 14.61 22.68
C GLN A 90 -2.35 15.85 22.09
N ARG A 91 -3.07 16.97 22.12
CA ARG A 91 -2.49 18.29 21.81
C ARG A 91 -1.38 18.62 22.82
N LYS A 92 -0.24 19.06 22.28
CA LYS A 92 0.92 19.54 23.05
C LYS A 92 1.39 20.87 22.47
N ASP A 93 1.81 21.79 23.34
CA ASP A 93 2.32 23.09 22.91
C ASP A 93 3.61 22.92 22.10
N GLY A 94 3.71 23.63 20.97
CA GLY A 94 4.89 23.59 20.09
C GLY A 94 4.99 22.35 19.19
N VAL A 95 3.99 21.46 19.21
CA VAL A 95 3.98 20.19 18.48
C VAL A 95 2.82 20.15 17.48
N SER A 96 3.07 19.63 16.29
CA SER A 96 2.06 19.22 15.32
C SER A 96 2.41 17.83 14.78
N TYR A 97 1.43 17.13 14.24
CA TYR A 97 1.62 15.79 13.69
C TYR A 97 1.42 15.84 12.18
N PHE A 98 2.44 15.51 11.41
CA PHE A 98 2.31 15.28 9.97
C PHE A 98 1.78 13.86 9.75
N VAL A 99 0.58 13.75 9.19
CA VAL A 99 -0.13 12.47 9.05
C VAL A 99 -0.37 12.18 7.58
N VAL A 100 0.16 11.05 7.11
CA VAL A 100 -0.20 10.49 5.80
C VAL A 100 -1.28 9.44 6.02
N LYS A 101 -2.43 9.64 5.37
CA LYS A 101 -3.64 8.82 5.54
C LYS A 101 -3.87 7.95 4.32
N GLY A 102 -4.35 6.75 4.58
CA GLY A 102 -4.53 5.74 3.55
C GLY A 102 -5.37 4.56 4.02
N ARG A 103 -5.26 3.49 3.24
CA ARG A 103 -5.83 2.19 3.49
C ARG A 103 -4.79 1.11 3.25
N ILE A 104 -4.90 0.05 4.03
CA ILE A 104 -4.06 -1.12 3.95
C ILE A 104 -4.91 -2.38 3.99
N LYS A 105 -4.59 -3.33 3.14
CA LYS A 105 -5.14 -4.68 3.18
C LYS A 105 -4.02 -5.68 3.36
N ASN A 106 -4.11 -6.49 4.40
CA ASN A 106 -3.23 -7.63 4.62
C ASN A 106 -3.59 -8.74 3.63
N LEU A 107 -2.65 -9.15 2.79
CA LEU A 107 -2.78 -10.22 1.81
C LEU A 107 -2.24 -11.56 2.33
N GLY A 108 -1.59 -11.55 3.48
CA GLY A 108 -1.12 -12.73 4.18
C GLY A 108 -2.25 -13.54 4.82
N PRO A 109 -1.97 -14.80 5.19
CA PRO A 109 -2.96 -15.68 5.80
C PRO A 109 -3.21 -15.37 7.29
N ASP A 110 -2.26 -14.71 7.97
CA ASP A 110 -2.28 -14.43 9.41
C ASP A 110 -2.47 -12.92 9.68
N GLU A 111 -2.93 -12.56 10.88
CA GLU A 111 -3.01 -11.16 11.31
C GLU A 111 -1.61 -10.51 11.34
N SER A 112 -1.52 -9.27 10.89
CA SER A 112 -0.29 -8.47 10.91
C SER A 112 -0.36 -7.41 12.00
N MET A 113 0.72 -7.24 12.76
CA MET A 113 0.78 -6.25 13.85
C MET A 113 1.20 -4.88 13.32
N VAL A 114 0.50 -3.83 13.74
CA VAL A 114 0.76 -2.45 13.30
C VAL A 114 0.90 -1.51 14.48
N GLY A 115 2.01 -0.77 14.54
CA GLY A 115 2.28 0.29 15.52
C GLY A 115 2.62 -0.19 16.93
N TRP A 116 1.91 -1.18 17.45
CA TRP A 116 1.98 -1.60 18.86
C TRP A 116 2.29 -3.10 18.96
N GLY A 117 3.58 -3.44 18.89
CA GLY A 117 4.06 -4.82 18.98
C GLY A 117 5.36 -5.01 18.20
N PHE A 118 6.22 -5.92 18.66
CA PHE A 118 7.42 -6.33 17.94
C PHE A 118 7.29 -7.80 17.51
N PRO A 119 7.67 -8.15 16.27
CA PRO A 119 8.12 -7.28 15.19
C PRO A 119 6.94 -6.64 14.44
N ARG A 120 7.16 -5.44 13.87
CA ARG A 120 6.16 -4.73 13.05
C ARG A 120 6.32 -5.12 11.58
N GLY A 121 5.22 -5.40 10.90
CA GLY A 121 5.27 -5.69 9.46
C GLY A 121 5.53 -4.48 8.57
N ILE A 122 5.41 -3.27 9.14
CA ILE A 122 5.63 -2.02 8.44
C ILE A 122 6.37 -1.07 9.38
N ASP A 123 7.40 -0.43 8.85
CA ASP A 123 8.00 0.77 9.40
C ASP A 123 7.89 1.92 8.41
N THR A 124 7.81 3.14 8.92
CA THR A 124 7.78 4.33 8.10
C THR A 124 8.78 5.35 8.62
N SER A 125 9.36 6.13 7.72
CA SER A 125 10.21 7.27 8.05
C SER A 125 9.96 8.40 7.08
N PHE A 126 10.24 9.63 7.50
CA PHE A 126 9.95 10.84 6.74
C PHE A 126 11.21 11.69 6.61
N VAL A 127 11.38 12.27 5.43
CA VAL A 127 12.33 13.35 5.18
C VAL A 127 11.54 14.56 4.73
N LEU A 128 11.36 15.53 5.61
CA LEU A 128 10.60 16.76 5.33
C LEU A 128 11.54 17.88 4.88
N ASN A 129 11.13 18.62 3.85
CA ASN A 129 11.90 19.67 3.17
C ASN A 129 13.31 19.22 2.78
N ASP A 130 13.47 17.94 2.41
CA ASP A 130 14.75 17.28 2.11
C ASP A 130 15.83 17.38 3.23
N GLN A 131 15.45 17.77 4.46
CA GLN A 131 16.39 18.10 5.53
C GLN A 131 16.07 17.39 6.85
N TYR A 132 14.79 17.41 7.26
CA TYR A 132 14.39 16.96 8.59
C TYR A 132 13.96 15.51 8.52
N LYS A 133 14.75 14.64 9.16
CA LYS A 133 14.44 13.21 9.25
C LYS A 133 13.71 12.92 10.54
N VAL A 134 12.59 12.24 10.44
CA VAL A 134 11.80 11.79 11.59
C VAL A 134 11.28 10.39 11.33
N GLU A 135 11.23 9.57 12.38
CA GLU A 135 10.60 8.25 12.31
C GLU A 135 9.08 8.42 12.26
N GLY A 136 8.44 7.49 11.57
CA GLY A 136 7.01 7.40 11.47
C GLY A 136 6.43 6.36 12.42
N GLU A 137 5.22 6.62 12.89
CA GLU A 137 4.41 5.67 13.65
C GLU A 137 3.28 5.14 12.76
N PRO A 138 3.46 3.96 12.12
CA PRO A 138 2.42 3.33 11.33
C PRO A 138 1.33 2.82 12.27
N THR A 139 0.08 3.15 11.97
CA THR A 139 -1.07 2.94 12.84
C THR A 139 -2.26 2.47 12.02
N ALA A 140 -2.86 1.35 12.41
CA ALA A 140 -4.11 0.88 11.84
C ALA A 140 -5.29 1.58 12.53
N VAL A 141 -6.28 2.00 11.75
CA VAL A 141 -7.44 2.76 12.25
C VAL A 141 -8.74 2.20 11.69
N SER A 142 -9.76 2.18 12.55
CA SER A 142 -11.13 1.86 12.18
C SER A 142 -12.07 3.02 12.53
N ASN A 143 -13.36 2.88 12.26
CA ASN A 143 -14.35 3.88 12.67
C ASN A 143 -14.50 3.97 14.20
N LEU A 144 -14.05 2.95 14.94
CA LEU A 144 -14.21 2.86 16.39
C LEU A 144 -12.99 3.41 17.15
N GLY A 145 -11.80 3.31 16.57
CA GLY A 145 -10.56 3.71 17.22
C GLY A 145 -9.32 3.16 16.51
N PHE A 146 -8.28 2.95 17.29
CA PHE A 146 -7.01 2.41 16.82
C PHE A 146 -7.01 0.88 16.90
N GLU A 147 -6.54 0.24 15.85
CA GLU A 147 -6.48 -1.22 15.77
C GLU A 147 -5.04 -1.67 16.01
N PRO A 148 -4.80 -2.67 16.88
CA PRO A 148 -3.45 -3.18 17.11
C PRO A 148 -2.94 -4.04 15.94
N ASN A 149 -3.84 -4.52 15.08
CA ASN A 149 -3.53 -5.43 13.99
C ASN A 149 -4.41 -5.21 12.75
N ILE A 150 -3.94 -5.73 11.60
CA ILE A 150 -4.68 -5.80 10.35
C ILE A 150 -5.03 -7.26 10.06
N LYS A 151 -6.32 -7.55 9.97
CA LYS A 151 -6.84 -8.89 9.69
C LYS A 151 -6.60 -9.31 8.23
N PRO A 152 -6.42 -10.61 7.97
CA PRO A 152 -6.32 -11.14 6.61
C PRO A 152 -7.47 -10.70 5.71
N LEU A 153 -7.11 -10.17 4.53
CA LEU A 153 -7.99 -9.77 3.44
C LEU A 153 -9.01 -8.65 3.78
N VAL A 154 -8.87 -8.01 4.94
CA VAL A 154 -9.69 -6.87 5.36
C VAL A 154 -9.01 -5.57 4.94
N ASP A 155 -9.78 -4.65 4.37
CA ASP A 155 -9.36 -3.28 4.11
C ASP A 155 -9.51 -2.47 5.41
N THR A 156 -8.40 -1.93 5.90
CA THR A 156 -8.30 -1.22 7.18
C THR A 156 -7.72 0.17 6.91
N GLY A 157 -8.20 1.19 7.63
CA GLY A 157 -7.60 2.51 7.53
C GLY A 157 -6.17 2.47 8.06
N PHE A 158 -5.28 3.25 7.45
CA PHE A 158 -3.86 3.24 7.77
C PHE A 158 -3.30 4.65 7.81
N TRP A 159 -2.74 5.02 8.94
CA TRP A 159 -2.09 6.31 9.14
C TRP A 159 -0.61 6.09 9.40
N SER A 160 0.25 6.90 8.79
CA SER A 160 1.65 7.01 9.16
C SER A 160 1.87 8.41 9.72
N VAL A 161 2.31 8.47 10.97
CA VAL A 161 2.33 9.70 11.77
C VAL A 161 3.76 10.11 12.08
N ALA A 162 4.10 11.38 11.90
CA ALA A 162 5.35 11.96 12.39
C ALA A 162 5.08 13.15 13.31
N GLU A 163 5.69 13.14 14.51
CA GLU A 163 5.70 14.30 15.40
C GLU A 163 6.71 15.34 14.87
N VAL A 164 6.26 16.57 14.67
CA VAL A 164 7.07 17.70 14.17
C VAL A 164 6.80 18.96 15.00
N SER A 165 7.64 19.98 14.85
CA SER A 165 7.38 21.28 15.47
C SER A 165 6.16 21.95 14.83
N SER A 166 5.35 22.66 15.62
CA SER A 166 4.21 23.44 15.12
C SER A 166 4.60 24.47 14.07
N ASP A 167 5.79 25.06 14.20
CA ASP A 167 6.30 26.10 13.30
C ASP A 167 6.64 25.52 11.92
N PHE A 168 6.79 24.19 11.83
CA PHE A 168 7.11 23.50 10.60
C PHE A 168 5.95 23.53 9.60
N LYS A 169 4.70 23.59 10.07
CA LYS A 169 3.51 23.59 9.22
C LYS A 169 3.51 24.73 8.20
N GLU A 170 3.97 25.91 8.59
CA GLU A 170 4.03 27.10 7.73
C GLU A 170 5.23 27.08 6.78
N GLN A 171 6.23 26.26 7.08
CA GLN A 171 7.48 26.12 6.33
C GLN A 171 7.50 24.87 5.44
N PHE A 172 6.42 24.08 5.44
CA PHE A 172 6.35 22.83 4.69
C PHE A 172 6.39 23.08 3.19
N GLU A 173 7.36 22.46 2.51
CA GLU A 173 7.53 22.54 1.06
C GLU A 173 7.37 21.17 0.39
N ASN A 174 7.96 20.13 0.98
CA ASN A 174 7.92 18.77 0.45
C ASN A 174 8.14 17.72 1.55
N CYS A 175 7.79 16.47 1.24
CA CYS A 175 8.14 15.33 2.08
C CYS A 175 8.39 14.07 1.23
N LYS A 176 9.41 13.31 1.63
CA LYS A 176 9.60 11.92 1.18
C LYS A 176 9.32 10.97 2.34
N MET A 177 8.25 10.20 2.23
CA MET A 177 7.99 9.12 3.17
C MET A 177 8.54 7.82 2.60
N THR A 178 9.38 7.14 3.36
CA THR A 178 9.81 5.77 3.07
C THR A 178 8.96 4.81 3.90
N LEU A 179 8.38 3.82 3.24
CA LEU A 179 7.68 2.70 3.86
C LEU A 179 8.48 1.43 3.62
N ASN A 180 8.92 0.80 4.70
CA ASN A 180 9.58 -0.49 4.68
C ASN A 180 8.57 -1.56 5.06
N VAL A 181 8.41 -2.56 4.19
CA VAL A 181 7.67 -3.78 4.50
C VAL A 181 8.66 -4.78 5.05
N ASN A 182 8.49 -5.16 6.31
CA ASN A 182 9.38 -6.09 6.98
C ASN A 182 8.82 -7.50 6.97
N ARG A 183 9.70 -8.47 7.19
CA ARG A 183 9.29 -9.83 7.51
C ARG A 183 8.69 -9.87 8.91
N GLU A 184 7.51 -10.50 9.05
CA GLU A 184 6.87 -10.72 10.35
C GLU A 184 7.04 -12.16 10.83
N GLN A 185 6.67 -12.40 12.09
CA GLN A 185 6.50 -13.77 12.60
C GLN A 185 5.43 -14.50 11.78
N GLU A 186 5.71 -15.73 11.40
CA GLU A 186 4.76 -16.63 10.75
C GLU A 186 4.30 -17.67 11.77
N TYR A 187 3.01 -18.01 11.78
CA TYR A 187 2.56 -19.22 12.47
C TYR A 187 2.90 -20.44 11.62
N LYS A 188 3.87 -21.23 12.07
CA LYS A 188 4.22 -22.53 11.46
C LYS A 188 3.98 -23.66 12.45
N ASP A 189 3.23 -24.66 12.00
CA ASP A 189 2.93 -25.89 12.74
C ASP A 189 2.32 -25.65 14.14
N GLY A 190 1.47 -24.62 14.26
CA GLY A 190 0.82 -24.25 15.52
C GLY A 190 1.70 -23.47 16.50
N SER A 191 2.88 -23.01 16.05
CA SER A 191 3.81 -22.19 16.84
C SER A 191 4.20 -20.91 16.10
N LEU A 192 4.34 -19.79 16.82
CA LEU A 192 4.97 -18.59 16.27
C LEU A 192 6.45 -18.88 16.02
N GLN A 193 6.86 -18.81 14.76
CA GLN A 193 8.25 -18.98 14.37
C GLN A 193 8.85 -17.65 13.91
N TRP A 194 9.97 -17.31 14.53
CA TRP A 194 10.87 -16.26 14.07
C TRP A 194 11.66 -16.77 12.88
N THR A 195 11.75 -15.98 11.82
CA THR A 195 12.52 -16.33 10.62
C THR A 195 13.86 -15.59 10.51
N GLY A 196 14.21 -14.75 11.49
CA GLY A 196 15.47 -13.98 11.52
C GLY A 196 15.25 -12.52 11.95
N ASP A 197 16.33 -11.74 11.97
CA ASP A 197 16.34 -10.28 12.24
C ASP A 197 15.31 -9.52 11.36
N GLU A 198 14.95 -8.29 11.75
CA GLU A 198 14.05 -7.39 11.00
C GLU A 198 14.58 -7.13 9.58
N GLU A 199 14.28 -8.05 8.66
CA GLU A 199 14.67 -7.98 7.26
C GLU A 199 13.61 -7.19 6.49
N VAL A 200 14.02 -6.05 5.94
CA VAL A 200 13.22 -5.29 4.99
C VAL A 200 13.07 -6.13 3.72
N VAL A 201 11.84 -6.51 3.39
CA VAL A 201 11.50 -7.30 2.21
C VAL A 201 11.35 -6.39 0.99
N SER A 202 10.78 -5.20 1.20
CA SER A 202 10.49 -4.24 0.14
C SER A 202 10.49 -2.82 0.72
N SER A 203 10.99 -1.84 -0.05
CA SER A 203 10.93 -0.42 0.31
C SER A 203 10.15 0.37 -0.73
N TYR A 204 9.27 1.26 -0.27
CA TYR A 204 8.46 2.13 -1.10
C TYR A 204 8.70 3.59 -0.70
N VAL A 205 8.84 4.48 -1.67
CA VAL A 205 8.99 5.92 -1.41
C VAL A 205 7.81 6.68 -1.99
N LEU A 206 7.07 7.36 -1.12
CA LEU A 206 6.02 8.30 -1.46
C LEU A 206 6.61 9.71 -1.46
N SER A 207 6.50 10.43 -2.57
CA SER A 207 6.82 11.85 -2.64
C SER A 207 5.55 12.67 -2.50
N ILE A 208 5.55 13.61 -1.54
CA ILE A 208 4.48 14.54 -1.18
C ILE A 208 4.97 15.96 -1.41
#